data_AF-A0A843TPL3-F1
#
_entry.id   AF-A0A843TPL3-F1
#
_cell.length_a   1.000
_cell.length_b   1.000
_cell.length_c   1.000
_cell.angle_alpha   90.00
_cell.angle_beta   90.00
_cell.angle_gamma   90.00
#
_symmetry.space_group_name_H-M   'P 1'
#
loop_
_entity.id
_entity.type
_entity.pdbx_description
1 polymer ?
#
loop_
_entity_poly.entity_id
_entity_poly.type
_entity_poly.pdbx_seq_one_letter_code
_entity_poly.pdbx_strand_id
1 'polypeptide(L)'
;IPPGKEPLDWNTRMKIAAGAAKGLEYLHDKANPPVIYRDFKSSNILLDKGYHAKLSDFGLAKLGPVGDKSHVSTRVMGTYGYCAPEYAMTGQLTVKSDIFSFGVVLLELISGRRAIDSARAHAEQNLVSWARPMFNDRKRLLQLVDPRLQGRYPMRGLYQALAVASMCLQPQAAARPLIADVVTALMYLETHRYEPSVPPAPSARTAGDQDEKRSRSRPDEIDGRVLAKSENARGSGCSLGLDGSEREESPRMTIGMLKRDVDREKAVAEAKMWGENWREKRRASVNKQL
;
A
#
# COMPACT_ATOMS: atom_id res chain seq x y z
N ILE A 1 6.49 -6.65 17.00
CA ILE A 1 7.45 -7.55 16.32
C ILE A 1 8.56 -7.83 17.32
N PRO A 2 9.12 -9.05 17.42
CA PRO A 2 10.27 -9.31 18.30
C PRO A 2 11.44 -8.36 17.98
N PRO A 3 12.28 -8.00 18.98
CA PRO A 3 13.49 -7.24 18.72
C PRO A 3 14.36 -7.90 17.64
N GLY A 4 14.98 -7.09 16.78
CA GLY A 4 15.88 -7.58 15.72
C GLY A 4 15.22 -8.23 14.50
N LYS A 5 13.88 -8.21 14.36
CA LYS A 5 13.20 -8.60 13.11
C LYS A 5 12.60 -7.39 12.39
N GLU A 6 12.91 -7.26 11.10
CA GLU A 6 12.30 -6.24 10.25
C GLU A 6 10.81 -6.53 9.96
N PRO A 7 9.99 -5.49 9.68
CA PRO A 7 8.67 -5.65 9.11
C PRO A 7 8.75 -6.22 7.68
N LEU A 8 7.77 -7.03 7.29
CA LEU A 8 7.64 -7.47 5.88
C LEU A 8 7.47 -6.25 4.96
N ASP A 9 8.13 -6.29 3.80
CA ASP A 9 8.00 -5.28 2.75
C ASP A 9 6.68 -5.41 1.96
N TRP A 10 6.42 -4.46 1.05
CA TRP A 10 5.20 -4.46 0.22
C TRP A 10 5.07 -5.70 -0.68
N ASN A 11 6.14 -6.07 -1.39
CA ASN A 11 6.11 -7.18 -2.35
C ASN A 11 5.87 -8.51 -1.63
N THR A 12 6.51 -8.71 -0.48
CA THR A 12 6.31 -9.86 0.39
C THR A 12 4.88 -9.94 0.93
N ARG A 13 4.28 -8.81 1.35
CA ARG A 13 2.86 -8.75 1.77
C ARG A 13 1.91 -9.14 0.62
N MET A 14 2.13 -8.62 -0.59
CA MET A 14 1.29 -8.95 -1.75
C MET A 14 1.44 -10.41 -2.19
N LYS A 15 2.65 -10.97 -2.15
CA LYS A 15 2.90 -12.40 -2.36
C LYS A 15 2.14 -13.28 -1.37
N ILE A 16 2.16 -12.93 -0.09
CA ILE A 16 1.42 -13.66 0.96
C ILE A 16 -0.08 -13.59 0.70
N ALA A 17 -0.62 -12.41 0.36
CA ALA A 17 -2.03 -12.25 0.03
C ALA A 17 -2.45 -13.09 -1.19
N ALA A 18 -1.66 -13.06 -2.28
CA ALA A 18 -1.92 -13.84 -3.49
C ALA A 18 -1.84 -15.35 -3.24
N GLY A 19 -0.85 -15.82 -2.47
CA GLY A 19 -0.72 -17.23 -2.07
C GLY A 19 -1.89 -17.71 -1.20
N ALA A 20 -2.30 -16.91 -0.22
CA ALA A 20 -3.42 -17.26 0.66
C ALA A 20 -4.77 -17.23 -0.09
N ALA A 21 -4.94 -16.30 -1.05
CA ALA A 21 -6.11 -16.26 -1.93
C ALA A 21 -6.20 -17.50 -2.83
N LYS A 22 -5.08 -17.95 -3.43
CA LYS A 22 -5.02 -19.23 -4.19
C LYS A 22 -5.38 -20.44 -3.33
N GLY A 23 -4.93 -20.46 -2.07
CA GLY A 23 -5.32 -21.49 -1.11
C GLY A 23 -6.83 -21.53 -0.88
N LEU A 24 -7.48 -20.37 -0.82
CA LEU A 24 -8.93 -20.28 -0.67
C LEU A 24 -9.70 -20.58 -1.98
N GLU A 25 -9.16 -20.19 -3.13
CA GLU A 25 -9.67 -20.53 -4.46
C GLU A 25 -9.72 -22.04 -4.69
N TYR A 26 -8.69 -22.76 -4.24
CA TYR A 26 -8.70 -24.22 -4.30
C TYR A 26 -9.86 -24.83 -3.51
N LEU A 27 -10.15 -24.28 -2.33
CA LEU A 27 -11.22 -24.77 -1.45
C LEU A 27 -12.62 -24.43 -2.01
N HIS A 28 -12.83 -23.26 -2.58
CA HIS A 28 -14.14 -22.84 -3.11
C HIS A 28 -14.43 -23.36 -4.51
N ASP A 29 -13.45 -23.28 -5.42
CA ASP A 29 -13.67 -23.38 -6.87
C ASP A 29 -13.03 -24.64 -7.51
N LYS A 30 -12.23 -25.42 -6.74
CA LYS A 30 -11.53 -26.63 -7.25
C LYS A 30 -11.88 -27.90 -6.47
N ALA A 31 -12.15 -27.80 -5.17
CA ALA A 31 -12.67 -28.92 -4.38
C ALA A 31 -14.12 -29.24 -4.77
N ASN A 32 -14.47 -30.53 -4.84
CA ASN A 32 -15.82 -31.00 -5.12
C ASN A 32 -16.26 -32.04 -4.08
N PRO A 33 -17.29 -31.77 -3.25
CA PRO A 33 -17.99 -30.49 -3.14
C PRO A 33 -17.06 -29.37 -2.62
N PRO A 34 -17.42 -28.08 -2.83
CA PRO A 34 -16.69 -26.95 -2.28
C PRO A 34 -16.47 -27.06 -0.77
N VAL A 35 -15.43 -26.41 -0.26
CA VAL A 35 -15.09 -26.38 1.17
C VAL A 35 -15.08 -24.92 1.66
N ILE A 36 -15.97 -24.61 2.59
CA ILE A 36 -15.97 -23.32 3.31
C ILE A 36 -15.04 -23.48 4.52
N TYR A 37 -13.99 -22.66 4.56
CA TYR A 37 -12.90 -22.76 5.53
C TYR A 37 -13.26 -22.17 6.90
N ARG A 38 -14.13 -21.15 6.92
CA ARG A 38 -14.86 -20.60 8.08
C ARG A 38 -14.02 -19.86 9.13
N ASP A 39 -12.73 -20.14 9.22
CA ASP A 39 -11.81 -19.51 10.18
C ASP A 39 -10.56 -18.93 9.49
N PHE A 40 -10.75 -18.31 8.31
CA PHE A 40 -9.69 -17.62 7.58
C PHE A 40 -9.16 -16.42 8.38
N LYS A 41 -7.96 -16.55 8.96
CA LYS A 41 -7.33 -15.56 9.83
C LYS A 41 -5.80 -15.61 9.72
N SER A 42 -5.12 -14.51 10.05
CA SER A 42 -3.66 -14.40 9.87
C SER A 42 -2.83 -15.41 10.66
N SER A 43 -3.33 -15.98 11.77
CA SER A 43 -2.61 -17.04 12.50
C SER A 43 -2.64 -18.41 11.81
N ASN A 44 -3.61 -18.65 10.93
CA ASN A 44 -3.80 -19.94 10.25
C ASN A 44 -3.20 -19.94 8.84
N ILE A 45 -2.46 -18.89 8.49
CA ILE A 45 -1.69 -18.76 7.25
C ILE A 45 -0.20 -18.98 7.59
N LEU A 46 0.27 -20.20 7.38
CA LEU A 46 1.67 -20.57 7.60
C LEU A 46 2.53 -20.07 6.44
N LEU A 47 3.76 -19.67 6.74
CA LEU A 47 4.73 -19.13 5.78
C LEU A 47 5.98 -20.02 5.76
N ASP A 48 6.42 -20.42 4.56
CA ASP A 48 7.71 -21.11 4.40
C ASP A 48 8.90 -20.11 4.32
N LYS A 49 10.12 -20.65 4.15
CA LYS A 49 11.35 -19.84 4.03
C LYS A 49 11.33 -18.84 2.86
N GLY A 50 10.48 -19.05 1.86
CA GLY A 50 10.30 -18.17 0.70
C GLY A 50 9.06 -17.27 0.80
N TYR A 51 8.40 -17.20 1.96
CA TYR A 51 7.12 -16.53 2.18
C TYR A 51 5.97 -17.03 1.28
N HIS A 52 5.97 -18.32 0.90
CA HIS A 52 4.78 -18.93 0.32
C HIS A 52 3.76 -19.22 1.42
N ALA A 53 2.55 -18.70 1.24
CA ALA A 53 1.43 -18.91 2.15
C ALA A 53 0.82 -20.30 2.00
N LYS A 54 0.49 -20.95 3.12
CA LYS A 54 -0.24 -22.22 3.20
C LYS A 54 -1.34 -22.12 4.26
N LEU A 55 -2.55 -22.56 3.94
CA LEU A 55 -3.65 -22.64 4.90
C LEU A 55 -3.48 -23.85 5.84
N SER A 56 -3.99 -23.73 7.07
CA SER A 56 -3.77 -24.69 8.15
C SER A 56 -4.92 -24.64 9.17
N ASP A 57 -5.06 -25.66 10.02
CA ASP A 57 -6.18 -25.77 10.97
C ASP A 57 -7.55 -25.66 10.28
N PHE A 58 -7.95 -26.79 9.69
CA PHE A 58 -9.24 -26.98 9.05
C PHE A 58 -10.33 -27.46 10.04
N GLY A 59 -10.09 -27.39 11.36
CA GLY A 59 -10.95 -27.98 12.38
C GLY A 59 -12.38 -27.44 12.42
N LEU A 60 -12.59 -26.20 11.93
CA LEU A 60 -13.90 -25.57 11.83
C LEU A 60 -14.54 -25.66 10.43
N ALA A 61 -13.81 -26.13 9.42
CA ALA A 61 -14.24 -26.14 8.02
C ALA A 61 -15.49 -27.00 7.78
N LYS A 62 -16.21 -26.68 6.70
CA LYS A 62 -17.42 -27.39 6.28
C LYS A 62 -17.44 -27.59 4.79
N LEU A 63 -17.98 -28.72 4.34
CA LEU A 63 -18.42 -28.84 2.95
C LEU A 63 -19.50 -27.78 2.72
N GLY A 64 -19.42 -27.12 1.56
CA GLY A 64 -20.40 -26.14 1.10
C GLY A 64 -21.77 -26.77 0.82
N PRO A 65 -22.76 -25.95 0.44
CA PRO A 65 -24.05 -26.48 0.05
C PRO A 65 -23.94 -27.34 -1.22
N VAL A 66 -24.79 -28.36 -1.31
CA VAL A 66 -24.88 -29.30 -2.44
C VAL A 66 -26.35 -29.39 -2.84
N GLY A 67 -26.63 -29.48 -4.14
CA GLY A 67 -27.98 -29.31 -4.70
C GLY A 67 -28.47 -27.87 -4.55
N ASP A 68 -29.79 -27.69 -4.45
CA ASP A 68 -30.46 -26.37 -4.49
C ASP A 68 -30.28 -25.49 -3.23
N LYS A 69 -29.30 -25.82 -2.38
CA LYS A 69 -29.02 -25.09 -1.14
C LYS A 69 -28.13 -23.88 -1.45
N SER A 70 -28.49 -22.71 -0.92
CA SER A 70 -27.69 -21.48 -1.06
C SER A 70 -26.64 -21.28 0.03
N HIS A 71 -26.73 -22.02 1.13
CA HIS A 71 -25.91 -21.83 2.33
C HIS A 71 -25.87 -23.11 3.20
N VAL A 72 -24.95 -23.11 4.18
CA VAL A 72 -24.87 -24.13 5.24
C VAL A 72 -25.34 -23.50 6.55
N SER A 73 -26.55 -23.83 7.01
CA SER A 73 -27.01 -23.42 8.34
C SER A 73 -26.23 -24.15 9.43
N THR A 74 -25.55 -23.41 10.30
CA THR A 74 -24.74 -23.98 11.37
C THR A 74 -24.65 -23.03 12.57
N ARG A 75 -24.22 -23.53 13.73
CA ARG A 75 -23.91 -22.67 14.89
C ARG A 75 -22.80 -21.69 14.48
N VAL A 76 -22.90 -20.43 14.90
CA VAL A 76 -21.85 -19.44 14.65
C VAL A 76 -20.57 -19.89 15.37
N MET A 77 -19.52 -20.13 14.59
CA MET A 77 -18.16 -20.48 15.04
C MET A 77 -17.17 -19.89 14.04
N GLY A 78 -15.99 -19.50 14.54
CA GLY A 78 -14.94 -18.78 13.83
C GLY A 78 -14.36 -17.68 14.73
N THR A 79 -13.24 -17.08 14.34
CA THR A 79 -12.53 -16.11 15.19
C THR A 79 -13.19 -14.72 15.14
N TYR A 80 -13.39 -14.13 16.32
CA TYR A 80 -13.93 -12.77 16.46
C TYR A 80 -13.07 -11.73 15.74
N GLY A 81 -13.72 -10.76 15.09
CA GLY A 81 -13.07 -9.77 14.22
C GLY A 81 -12.92 -10.19 12.75
N TYR A 82 -12.90 -11.49 12.44
CA TYR A 82 -12.87 -12.01 11.07
C TYR A 82 -14.27 -12.41 10.55
N CYS A 83 -15.17 -12.83 11.46
CA CYS A 83 -16.50 -13.31 11.11
C CYS A 83 -17.33 -12.30 10.31
N ALA A 84 -17.92 -12.76 9.20
CA ALA A 84 -18.77 -11.96 8.33
C ALA A 84 -20.10 -11.57 9.02
N PRO A 85 -20.61 -10.34 8.83
CA PRO A 85 -21.75 -9.81 9.60
C PRO A 85 -23.05 -10.58 9.36
N GLU A 86 -23.31 -11.07 8.14
CA GLU A 86 -24.48 -11.88 7.85
C GLU A 86 -24.42 -13.24 8.55
N TYR A 87 -23.26 -13.91 8.52
CA TYR A 87 -23.07 -15.21 9.17
C TYR A 87 -23.15 -15.08 10.69
N ALA A 88 -22.58 -14.01 11.28
CA ALA A 88 -22.70 -13.72 12.70
C ALA A 88 -24.16 -13.48 13.15
N MET A 89 -25.00 -12.92 12.27
CA MET A 89 -26.40 -12.60 12.57
C MET A 89 -27.38 -13.75 12.31
N THR A 90 -27.16 -14.57 11.27
CA THR A 90 -28.13 -15.59 10.82
C THR A 90 -27.66 -17.04 10.95
N GLY A 91 -26.37 -17.29 11.19
CA GLY A 91 -25.79 -18.64 11.17
C GLY A 91 -25.70 -19.27 9.77
N GLN A 92 -26.03 -18.53 8.70
CA GLN A 92 -25.95 -18.98 7.32
C GLN A 92 -24.51 -18.84 6.81
N LEU A 93 -23.77 -19.95 6.78
CA LEU A 93 -22.39 -19.99 6.32
C LEU A 93 -22.33 -20.15 4.79
N THR A 94 -21.51 -19.34 4.12
CA THR A 94 -21.30 -19.37 2.66
C THR A 94 -19.83 -19.18 2.31
N VAL A 95 -19.43 -19.52 1.08
CA VAL A 95 -18.10 -19.16 0.54
C VAL A 95 -17.84 -17.65 0.60
N LYS A 96 -18.89 -16.81 0.47
CA LYS A 96 -18.80 -15.34 0.58
C LYS A 96 -18.49 -14.87 2.01
N SER A 97 -18.71 -15.69 3.03
CA SER A 97 -18.33 -15.38 4.40
C SER A 97 -16.81 -15.50 4.58
N ASP A 98 -16.15 -16.47 3.93
CA ASP A 98 -14.68 -16.53 3.87
C ASP A 98 -14.06 -15.35 3.10
N ILE A 99 -14.73 -14.84 2.04
CA ILE A 99 -14.25 -13.66 1.30
C ILE A 99 -14.18 -12.42 2.20
N PHE A 100 -15.11 -12.27 3.15
CA PHE A 100 -15.05 -11.19 4.14
C PHE A 100 -13.86 -11.36 5.08
N SER A 101 -13.67 -12.56 5.62
CA SER A 101 -12.53 -12.93 6.47
C SER A 101 -11.18 -12.71 5.76
N PHE A 102 -11.10 -13.03 4.46
CA PHE A 102 -9.96 -12.71 3.60
C PHE A 102 -9.74 -11.19 3.50
N GLY A 103 -10.81 -10.41 3.33
CA GLY A 103 -10.75 -8.94 3.33
C GLY A 103 -10.17 -8.34 4.62
N VAL A 104 -10.44 -8.98 5.77
CA VAL A 104 -9.84 -8.60 7.06
C VAL A 104 -8.33 -8.87 7.06
N VAL A 105 -7.90 -10.05 6.62
CA VAL A 105 -6.47 -10.40 6.52
C VAL A 105 -5.71 -9.51 5.54
N LEU A 106 -6.30 -9.19 4.38
CA LEU A 106 -5.69 -8.25 3.43
C LEU A 106 -5.53 -6.85 4.05
N LEU A 107 -6.48 -6.41 4.87
CA LEU A 107 -6.40 -5.15 5.61
C LEU A 107 -5.37 -5.21 6.76
N GLU A 108 -5.20 -6.34 7.45
CA GLU A 108 -4.08 -6.56 8.39
C GLU A 108 -2.73 -6.46 7.68
N LEU A 109 -2.59 -7.06 6.49
CA LEU A 109 -1.36 -6.98 5.68
C LEU A 109 -1.06 -5.55 5.23
N ILE A 110 -2.05 -4.77 4.79
CA ILE A 110 -1.84 -3.38 4.35
C ILE A 110 -1.54 -2.46 5.54
N SER A 111 -2.27 -2.59 6.66
CA SER A 111 -2.18 -1.67 7.81
C SER A 111 -1.15 -2.05 8.86
N GLY A 112 -0.73 -3.32 8.90
CA GLY A 112 0.16 -3.84 9.94
C GLY A 112 -0.44 -3.86 11.35
N ARG A 113 -1.75 -3.60 11.48
CA ARG A 113 -2.57 -3.72 12.69
C ARG A 113 -3.16 -5.13 12.80
N ARG A 114 -3.61 -5.52 14.00
CA ARG A 114 -4.38 -6.75 14.23
C ARG A 114 -5.86 -6.51 13.91
N ALA A 115 -6.58 -7.56 13.50
CA ALA A 115 -8.04 -7.54 13.30
C ALA A 115 -8.80 -7.12 14.57
N ILE A 116 -8.34 -7.60 15.73
CA ILE A 116 -8.75 -7.15 17.08
C ILE A 116 -7.49 -6.75 17.86
N ASP A 117 -7.49 -5.55 18.44
CA ASP A 117 -6.36 -4.96 19.17
C ASP A 117 -6.85 -4.32 20.48
N SER A 118 -6.97 -5.12 21.54
CA SER A 118 -7.53 -4.70 22.84
C SER A 118 -6.71 -3.64 23.58
N ALA A 119 -5.45 -3.42 23.18
CA ALA A 119 -4.61 -2.34 23.69
C ALA A 119 -5.00 -0.95 23.16
N ARG A 120 -5.96 -0.86 22.22
CA ARG A 120 -6.48 0.40 21.67
C ARG A 120 -7.70 0.91 22.43
N ALA A 121 -7.93 2.22 22.30
CA ALA A 121 -9.21 2.84 22.66
C ALA A 121 -10.38 2.12 21.94
N HIS A 122 -11.52 1.99 22.62
CA HIS A 122 -12.58 1.05 22.25
C HIS A 122 -13.05 1.16 20.78
N ALA A 123 -13.18 2.37 20.25
CA ALA A 123 -13.57 2.61 18.85
C ALA A 123 -12.54 2.16 17.79
N GLU A 124 -11.25 2.00 18.15
CA GLU A 124 -10.21 1.44 17.27
C GLU A 124 -9.95 -0.06 17.49
N GLN A 125 -10.59 -0.72 18.47
CA GLN A 125 -10.29 -2.12 18.81
C GLN A 125 -10.63 -3.11 17.70
N ASN A 126 -11.57 -2.80 16.81
CA ASN A 126 -11.89 -3.58 15.62
C ASN A 126 -11.36 -2.90 14.36
N LEU A 127 -10.54 -3.62 13.60
CA LEU A 127 -9.86 -3.10 12.41
C LEU A 127 -10.82 -2.65 11.29
N VAL A 128 -11.92 -3.37 11.09
CA VAL A 128 -12.91 -3.08 10.03
C VAL A 128 -13.72 -1.83 10.39
N SER A 129 -14.14 -1.71 11.65
CA SER A 129 -14.82 -0.51 12.18
C SER A 129 -13.95 0.74 12.07
N TRP A 130 -12.67 0.61 12.42
CA TRP A 130 -11.68 1.70 12.29
C TRP A 130 -11.43 2.12 10.84
N ALA A 131 -11.30 1.15 9.92
CA ALA A 131 -10.97 1.41 8.52
C ALA A 131 -12.15 1.93 7.68
N ARG A 132 -13.39 1.50 8.01
CA ARG A 132 -14.63 1.89 7.31
C ARG A 132 -14.74 3.39 6.99
N PRO A 133 -14.58 4.35 7.93
CA PRO A 133 -14.66 5.78 7.61
C PRO A 133 -13.54 6.28 6.68
N MET A 134 -12.41 5.57 6.57
CA MET A 134 -11.31 5.93 5.68
C MET A 134 -11.51 5.41 4.26
N PHE A 135 -12.19 4.26 4.07
CA PHE A 135 -12.59 3.79 2.74
C PHE A 135 -13.55 4.76 2.03
N ASN A 136 -14.32 5.56 2.80
CA ASN A 136 -15.22 6.58 2.27
C ASN A 136 -14.50 7.91 1.95
N ASP A 137 -13.25 8.11 2.36
CA ASP A 137 -12.48 9.36 2.14
C ASP A 137 -11.12 9.09 1.47
N ARG A 138 -11.06 9.45 0.19
CA ARG A 138 -9.87 9.40 -0.68
C ARG A 138 -8.62 10.05 -0.07
N LYS A 139 -8.76 11.12 0.71
CA LYS A 139 -7.63 11.81 1.35
C LYS A 139 -7.07 10.97 2.51
N ARG A 140 -7.94 10.20 3.18
CA ARG A 140 -7.62 9.37 4.35
C ARG A 140 -7.21 7.93 4.03
N LEU A 141 -7.36 7.44 2.81
CA LEU A 141 -6.90 6.09 2.41
C LEU A 141 -5.42 5.80 2.76
N LEU A 142 -4.55 6.81 2.83
CA LEU A 142 -3.15 6.63 3.25
C LEU A 142 -2.99 6.40 4.77
N GLN A 143 -3.98 6.74 5.59
CA GLN A 143 -4.01 6.45 7.03
C GLN A 143 -4.21 4.94 7.31
N LEU A 144 -4.63 4.17 6.31
CA LEU A 144 -4.79 2.71 6.37
C LEU A 144 -3.47 1.94 6.18
N VAL A 145 -2.36 2.60 5.84
CA VAL A 145 -1.10 1.95 5.50
C VAL A 145 -0.21 1.81 6.73
N ASP A 146 0.47 0.66 6.86
CA ASP A 146 1.48 0.42 7.88
C ASP A 146 2.60 1.48 7.81
N PRO A 147 2.77 2.36 8.83
CA PRO A 147 3.81 3.39 8.81
C PRO A 147 5.23 2.81 8.68
N ARG A 148 5.44 1.55 9.09
CA ARG A 148 6.73 0.85 9.01
C ARG A 148 7.13 0.49 7.58
N LEU A 149 6.22 0.59 6.60
CA LEU A 149 6.58 0.53 5.18
C LEU A 149 7.33 1.79 4.71
N GLN A 150 7.24 2.92 5.43
CA GLN A 150 8.02 4.14 5.16
C GLN A 150 7.91 4.66 3.71
N GLY A 151 6.73 4.53 3.10
CA GLY A 151 6.49 4.90 1.69
C GLY A 151 7.03 3.92 0.64
N ARG A 152 7.62 2.78 1.05
CA ARG A 152 8.17 1.75 0.15
C ARG A 152 7.07 0.85 -0.43
N TYR A 153 6.17 1.43 -1.22
CA TYR A 153 5.06 0.77 -1.91
C TYR A 153 4.65 1.54 -3.18
N PRO A 154 4.02 0.89 -4.18
CA PRO A 154 3.58 1.55 -5.40
C PRO A 154 2.18 2.13 -5.18
N MET A 155 2.01 3.45 -5.31
CA MET A 155 0.73 4.14 -5.05
C MET A 155 -0.47 3.52 -5.80
N ARG A 156 -0.28 3.12 -7.06
CA ARG A 156 -1.28 2.42 -7.88
C ARG A 156 -1.67 1.07 -7.27
N GLY A 157 -0.67 0.26 -6.94
CA GLY A 157 -0.88 -1.06 -6.34
C GLY A 157 -1.51 -1.00 -4.95
N LEU A 158 -1.17 0.02 -4.16
CA LEU A 158 -1.84 0.30 -2.88
C LEU A 158 -3.34 0.59 -3.07
N TYR A 159 -3.71 1.48 -4.00
CA TYR A 159 -5.11 1.80 -4.23
C TYR A 159 -5.90 0.61 -4.80
N GLN A 160 -5.28 -0.22 -5.64
CA GLN A 160 -5.87 -1.48 -6.09
C GLN A 160 -6.07 -2.48 -4.92
N ALA A 161 -5.07 -2.66 -4.05
CA ALA A 161 -5.17 -3.54 -2.87
C ALA A 161 -6.25 -3.07 -1.87
N LEU A 162 -6.33 -1.76 -1.62
CA LEU A 162 -7.39 -1.16 -0.79
C LEU A 162 -8.77 -1.31 -1.44
N ALA A 163 -8.89 -1.22 -2.76
CA ALA A 163 -10.14 -1.48 -3.48
C ALA A 163 -10.59 -2.94 -3.34
N VAL A 164 -9.66 -3.91 -3.48
CA VAL A 164 -9.94 -5.34 -3.25
C VAL A 164 -10.40 -5.59 -1.81
N ALA A 165 -9.70 -5.04 -0.81
CA ALA A 165 -10.08 -5.14 0.59
C ALA A 165 -11.50 -4.56 0.85
N SER A 166 -11.78 -3.36 0.33
CA SER A 166 -13.09 -2.69 0.45
C SER A 166 -14.23 -3.49 -0.20
N MET A 167 -13.99 -4.14 -1.35
CA MET A 167 -14.98 -5.02 -1.99
C MET A 167 -15.18 -6.35 -1.25
N CYS A 168 -14.14 -6.88 -0.61
CA CYS A 168 -14.25 -8.07 0.26
C CYS A 168 -15.02 -7.77 1.55
N LEU A 169 -14.79 -6.60 2.15
CA LEU A 169 -15.39 -6.14 3.41
C LEU A 169 -16.82 -5.58 3.28
N GLN A 170 -17.50 -5.80 2.15
CA GLN A 170 -18.89 -5.37 1.96
C GLN A 170 -19.85 -6.11 2.93
N PRO A 171 -20.81 -5.42 3.57
CA PRO A 171 -21.79 -6.07 4.44
C PRO A 171 -22.63 -7.11 3.70
N GLN A 172 -23.07 -6.79 2.49
CA GLN A 172 -23.88 -7.69 1.68
C GLN A 172 -23.00 -8.74 1.01
N ALA A 173 -23.14 -10.01 1.39
CA ALA A 173 -22.39 -11.13 0.82
C ALA A 173 -22.50 -11.25 -0.72
N ALA A 174 -23.63 -10.81 -1.29
CA ALA A 174 -23.81 -10.73 -2.74
C ALA A 174 -22.85 -9.74 -3.43
N ALA A 175 -22.56 -8.60 -2.80
CA ALA A 175 -21.70 -7.54 -3.34
C ALA A 175 -20.18 -7.86 -3.27
N ARG A 176 -19.79 -8.88 -2.51
CA ARG A 176 -18.41 -9.36 -2.44
C ARG A 176 -18.00 -10.04 -3.76
N PRO A 177 -16.72 -9.97 -4.17
CA PRO A 177 -16.23 -10.66 -5.38
C PRO A 177 -16.30 -12.19 -5.29
N LEU A 178 -16.01 -12.89 -6.40
CA LEU A 178 -15.62 -14.31 -6.34
C LEU A 178 -14.15 -14.41 -5.92
N ILE A 179 -13.73 -15.57 -5.43
CA ILE A 179 -12.32 -15.75 -5.05
C ILE A 179 -11.37 -15.70 -6.25
N ALA A 180 -11.77 -16.21 -7.42
CA ALA A 180 -11.02 -16.06 -8.67
C ALA A 180 -10.81 -14.60 -9.11
N ASP A 181 -11.78 -13.70 -8.87
CA ASP A 181 -11.59 -12.24 -9.10
C ASP A 181 -10.48 -11.69 -8.19
N VAL A 182 -10.49 -12.09 -6.91
CA VAL A 182 -9.54 -11.66 -5.88
C VAL A 182 -8.14 -12.21 -6.15
N VAL A 183 -8.02 -13.49 -6.52
CA VAL A 183 -6.76 -14.10 -6.96
C VAL A 183 -6.19 -13.38 -8.18
N THR A 184 -7.02 -13.09 -9.19
CA THR A 184 -6.59 -12.38 -10.40
C THR A 184 -6.06 -10.98 -10.06
N ALA A 185 -6.76 -10.24 -9.21
CA ALA A 185 -6.32 -8.90 -8.78
C ALA A 185 -5.03 -8.92 -7.95
N LEU A 186 -4.86 -9.92 -7.06
CA LEU A 186 -3.66 -10.06 -6.24
C LEU A 186 -2.46 -10.62 -7.02
N MET A 187 -2.69 -11.46 -8.03
CA MET A 187 -1.66 -11.90 -8.98
C MET A 187 -1.11 -10.74 -9.81
N TYR A 188 -1.97 -9.81 -10.22
CA TYR A 188 -1.53 -8.56 -10.84
C TYR A 188 -0.61 -7.76 -9.91
N LEU A 189 -0.93 -7.72 -8.61
CA LEU A 189 -0.14 -7.00 -7.60
C LEU A 189 1.15 -7.72 -7.16
N GLU A 190 1.20 -9.06 -7.21
CA GLU A 190 2.42 -9.85 -6.97
C GLU A 190 3.44 -9.69 -8.11
N THR A 191 2.93 -9.60 -9.35
CA THR A 191 3.77 -9.43 -10.56
C THR A 191 4.25 -8.00 -10.76
N HIS A 192 3.41 -6.99 -10.47
CA HIS A 192 3.77 -5.57 -10.57
C HIS A 192 4.48 -5.09 -9.30
N ARG A 193 5.69 -5.62 -9.10
CA ARG A 193 6.51 -5.35 -7.91
C ARG A 193 6.89 -3.87 -7.77
N TYR A 194 6.99 -3.44 -6.52
CA TYR A 194 7.65 -2.20 -6.16
C TYR A 194 9.17 -2.36 -6.26
N GLU A 195 9.76 -1.65 -7.20
CA GLU A 195 11.19 -1.35 -7.22
C GLU A 195 11.39 0.04 -6.60
N PRO A 196 12.23 0.19 -5.55
CA PRO A 196 12.62 1.50 -5.06
C PRO A 196 13.34 2.25 -6.19
N SER A 197 12.93 3.48 -6.48
CA SER A 197 13.61 4.32 -7.47
C SER A 197 15.02 4.64 -7.00
N VAL A 198 16.01 3.89 -7.49
CA VAL A 198 17.43 4.16 -7.24
C VAL A 198 17.73 5.57 -7.75
N PRO A 199 18.17 6.52 -6.90
CA PRO A 199 18.57 7.83 -7.40
C PRO A 199 19.74 7.63 -8.37
N PRO A 200 19.75 8.29 -9.53
CA PRO A 200 20.82 8.12 -10.50
C PRO A 200 22.16 8.41 -9.81
N ALA A 201 23.06 7.42 -9.86
CA ALA A 201 24.36 7.55 -9.20
C ALA A 201 25.06 8.84 -9.68
N PRO A 202 25.68 9.62 -8.78
CA PRO A 202 26.40 10.81 -9.19
C PRO A 202 27.46 10.39 -10.20
N SER A 203 27.38 10.91 -11.42
CA SER A 203 28.30 10.53 -12.49
C SER A 203 29.72 10.86 -12.06
N ALA A 204 30.54 9.82 -11.93
CA ALA A 204 31.93 9.96 -11.53
C ALA A 204 32.65 10.82 -12.58
N ARG A 205 32.85 12.10 -12.27
CA ARG A 205 33.73 12.98 -13.04
C ARG A 205 35.13 12.40 -12.92
N THR A 206 35.59 11.75 -13.97
CA THR A 206 36.94 11.19 -14.07
C THR A 206 37.94 12.33 -13.96
N ALA A 207 38.54 12.49 -12.79
CA ALA A 207 39.73 13.32 -12.61
C ALA A 207 40.91 12.61 -13.30
N GLY A 208 41.21 13.03 -14.53
CA GLY A 208 42.50 12.81 -15.17
C GLY A 208 43.39 14.02 -14.88
N ASP A 209 44.64 13.78 -14.50
CA ASP A 209 45.55 14.78 -13.94
C ASP A 209 46.65 15.24 -14.93
N GLN A 210 47.46 16.22 -14.50
CA GLN A 210 48.58 16.97 -15.13
C GLN A 210 49.63 16.11 -15.93
N ASP A 211 50.57 16.64 -16.74
CA ASP A 211 51.10 18.01 -16.98
C ASP A 211 51.29 18.24 -18.54
N GLU A 212 52.17 19.02 -19.20
CA GLU A 212 53.41 19.82 -18.92
C GLU A 212 53.56 20.97 -19.94
N LYS A 213 54.49 21.90 -19.65
CA LYS A 213 55.12 22.96 -20.48
C LYS A 213 54.53 24.38 -20.39
N ARG A 214 55.36 25.44 -20.33
CA ARG A 214 56.75 25.59 -19.84
C ARG A 214 57.03 27.08 -19.58
N SER A 215 57.82 27.41 -18.56
CA SER A 215 58.14 28.79 -18.17
C SER A 215 59.14 29.52 -19.09
N ARG A 216 59.00 30.86 -19.15
CA ARG A 216 60.02 31.87 -19.55
C ARG A 216 59.56 33.28 -19.12
N SER A 217 60.47 34.24 -18.95
CA SER A 217 60.22 35.44 -18.11
C SER A 217 60.91 36.73 -18.57
N ARG A 218 60.18 37.87 -18.53
CA ARG A 218 60.65 39.30 -18.48
C ARG A 218 61.42 39.86 -19.71
N PRO A 219 61.73 41.18 -19.82
CA PRO A 219 61.39 42.35 -18.96
C PRO A 219 60.78 43.63 -19.62
N ASP A 220 60.15 44.46 -18.76
CA ASP A 220 60.19 45.96 -18.58
C ASP A 220 59.73 47.05 -19.61
N GLU A 221 59.57 48.29 -19.07
CA GLU A 221 59.28 49.66 -19.63
C GLU A 221 57.79 50.02 -19.98
N ILE A 222 57.08 51.12 -19.59
CA ILE A 222 57.26 52.58 -19.19
C ILE A 222 56.53 53.49 -20.24
N ASP A 223 55.76 54.58 -20.01
CA ASP A 223 55.29 55.43 -18.86
C ASP A 223 53.80 55.86 -19.06
N GLY A 224 53.18 56.56 -18.09
CA GLY A 224 51.92 57.34 -18.22
C GLY A 224 50.93 57.12 -17.06
N ARG A 225 50.91 57.84 -15.92
CA ARG A 225 50.84 59.31 -15.69
C ARG A 225 49.52 59.88 -16.25
N VAL A 226 48.55 60.42 -15.48
CA VAL A 226 48.60 61.67 -14.68
C VAL A 226 47.31 61.82 -13.81
N LEU A 227 47.45 62.10 -12.48
CA LEU A 227 46.53 62.84 -11.55
C LEU A 227 45.02 62.43 -11.41
N ALA A 228 44.29 62.75 -10.32
CA ALA A 228 44.59 63.47 -9.06
C ALA A 228 43.60 63.13 -7.92
N LYS A 229 44.09 63.27 -6.67
CA LYS A 229 43.39 63.62 -5.39
C LYS A 229 42.25 62.70 -4.89
N SER A 230 42.15 62.15 -3.66
CA SER A 230 42.82 62.26 -2.33
C SER A 230 41.86 62.77 -1.24
N GLU A 231 41.68 61.96 -0.17
CA GLU A 231 41.37 62.41 1.22
C GLU A 231 39.99 63.07 1.47
N ASN A 232 39.36 63.09 2.66
CA ASN A 232 39.56 62.48 4.01
C ASN A 232 38.18 62.58 4.78
N ALA A 233 37.85 61.94 5.91
CA ALA A 233 38.49 60.94 6.80
C ALA A 233 37.44 60.22 7.71
N ARG A 234 37.83 59.10 8.33
CA ARG A 234 37.45 58.53 9.67
C ARG A 234 36.03 58.76 10.28
N GLY A 235 35.36 57.66 10.66
CA GLY A 235 34.28 57.58 11.67
C GLY A 235 33.40 56.34 11.44
N SER A 236 33.54 55.20 12.14
CA SER A 236 33.31 54.92 13.58
C SER A 236 31.83 55.03 13.99
N GLY A 237 31.19 53.87 14.25
CA GLY A 237 29.80 53.77 14.74
C GLY A 237 29.11 52.47 14.30
N CYS A 238 28.74 51.61 15.25
CA CYS A 238 27.95 50.40 14.99
C CYS A 238 26.50 50.59 15.46
N SER A 239 25.52 50.02 14.74
CA SER A 239 24.54 49.03 15.25
C SER A 239 23.32 48.88 14.31
N LEU A 240 22.48 47.88 14.59
CA LEU A 240 21.14 47.63 14.04
C LEU A 240 21.05 47.37 12.52
N GLY A 241 21.34 46.13 12.13
CA GLY A 241 20.86 45.57 10.87
C GLY A 241 19.50 44.90 11.03
N LEU A 242 18.52 45.29 10.21
CA LEU A 242 17.31 44.53 9.91
C LEU A 242 17.16 44.47 8.39
N ASP A 243 17.41 43.30 7.81
CA ASP A 243 17.06 43.00 6.42
C ASP A 243 16.62 41.53 6.30
N GLY A 244 15.69 41.26 5.39
CA GLY A 244 14.98 39.99 5.27
C GLY A 244 15.69 39.02 4.33
N SER A 245 16.37 38.01 4.87
CA SER A 245 16.78 36.86 4.07
C SER A 245 15.58 35.93 3.85
N GLU A 246 14.83 36.17 2.78
CA GLU A 246 13.98 35.15 2.18
C GLU A 246 14.85 33.95 1.78
N ARG A 247 14.50 32.76 2.28
CA ARG A 247 15.16 31.52 1.88
C ARG A 247 14.41 30.95 0.69
N GLU A 248 15.03 30.97 -0.49
CA GLU A 248 14.48 30.31 -1.68
C GLU A 248 14.22 28.82 -1.41
N GLU A 249 12.94 28.43 -1.30
CA GLU A 249 12.57 27.00 -1.28
C GLU A 249 12.86 26.39 -2.64
N SER A 250 13.83 25.46 -2.68
CA SER A 250 14.32 24.88 -3.94
C SER A 250 13.17 24.26 -4.76
N PRO A 251 12.88 24.77 -5.98
CA PRO A 251 11.71 24.34 -6.77
C PRO A 251 11.63 22.84 -7.05
N ARG A 252 12.76 22.12 -6.96
CA ARG A 252 12.84 20.65 -7.12
C ARG A 252 12.04 19.90 -6.05
N MET A 253 11.96 20.40 -4.81
CA MET A 253 11.13 19.81 -3.76
C MET A 253 9.64 19.96 -4.10
N THR A 254 9.23 21.18 -4.45
CA THR A 254 7.84 21.55 -4.74
C THR A 254 7.30 20.83 -5.98
N ILE A 255 8.07 20.80 -7.07
CA ILE A 255 7.75 20.00 -8.28
C ILE A 255 7.66 18.51 -7.94
N GLY A 256 8.57 18.00 -7.08
CA GLY A 256 8.55 16.63 -6.59
C GLY A 256 7.34 16.29 -5.70
N MET A 257 6.73 17.27 -5.04
CA MET A 257 5.47 17.10 -4.29
C MET A 257 4.25 17.15 -5.22
N LEU A 258 4.15 18.20 -6.06
CA LEU A 258 3.06 18.37 -7.02
C LEU A 258 2.92 17.15 -7.96
N LYS A 259 4.04 16.62 -8.46
CA LYS A 259 4.02 15.40 -9.28
C LYS A 259 3.48 14.19 -8.51
N ARG A 260 3.86 14.01 -7.24
CA ARG A 260 3.36 12.91 -6.40
C ARG A 260 1.86 13.03 -6.14
N ASP A 261 1.32 14.24 -5.96
CA ASP A 261 -0.13 14.41 -5.81
C ASP A 261 -0.88 14.19 -7.14
N VAL A 262 -0.34 14.60 -8.29
CA VAL A 262 -0.92 14.25 -9.61
C VAL A 262 -0.90 12.74 -9.88
N ASP A 263 0.22 12.07 -9.61
CA ASP A 263 0.35 10.61 -9.76
C ASP A 263 -0.60 9.87 -8.79
N ARG A 264 -0.74 10.37 -7.56
CA ARG A 264 -1.73 9.91 -6.56
C ARG A 264 -3.16 10.10 -7.05
N GLU A 265 -3.48 11.26 -7.62
CA GLU A 265 -4.83 11.56 -8.09
C GLU A 265 -5.23 10.62 -9.23
N LYS A 266 -4.35 10.47 -10.24
CA LYS A 266 -4.51 9.54 -11.35
C LYS A 266 -4.66 8.10 -10.86
N ALA A 267 -3.81 7.65 -9.94
CA ALA A 267 -3.86 6.29 -9.40
C ALA A 267 -5.19 5.96 -8.70
N VAL A 268 -5.81 6.91 -7.98
CA VAL A 268 -7.16 6.70 -7.42
C VAL A 268 -8.24 6.71 -8.49
N ALA A 269 -8.14 7.59 -9.49
CA ALA A 269 -9.12 7.62 -10.58
C ALA A 269 -9.14 6.29 -11.33
N GLU A 270 -7.96 5.73 -11.63
CA GLU A 270 -7.81 4.40 -12.23
C GLU A 270 -8.35 3.27 -11.31
N ALA A 271 -8.06 3.30 -10.00
CA ALA A 271 -8.58 2.30 -9.07
C ALA A 271 -10.11 2.37 -8.91
N LYS A 272 -10.70 3.58 -8.95
CA LYS A 272 -12.15 3.78 -8.98
C LYS A 272 -12.75 3.24 -10.28
N MET A 273 -12.22 3.63 -11.43
CA MET A 273 -12.66 3.15 -12.75
C MET A 273 -12.54 1.62 -12.86
N TRP A 274 -11.49 1.02 -12.31
CA TRP A 274 -11.32 -0.44 -12.25
C TRP A 274 -12.45 -1.10 -11.43
N GLY A 275 -12.75 -0.59 -10.23
CA GLY A 275 -13.84 -1.10 -9.40
C GLY A 275 -15.23 -0.87 -9.99
N GLU A 276 -15.46 0.23 -10.71
CA GLU A 276 -16.74 0.53 -11.37
C GLU A 276 -16.95 -0.30 -12.63
N ASN A 277 -15.94 -0.38 -13.51
CA ASN A 277 -15.95 -1.22 -14.71
C ASN A 277 -16.08 -2.71 -14.35
N TRP A 278 -15.49 -3.16 -13.23
CA TRP A 278 -15.71 -4.50 -12.68
C TRP A 278 -17.17 -4.69 -12.21
N ARG A 279 -17.74 -3.76 -11.43
CA ARG A 279 -19.16 -3.79 -11.01
C ARG A 279 -20.12 -3.76 -12.20
N GLU A 280 -19.75 -3.09 -13.29
CA GLU A 280 -20.54 -2.98 -14.51
C GLU A 280 -20.48 -4.25 -15.36
N LYS A 281 -19.28 -4.80 -15.59
CA LYS A 281 -19.10 -6.12 -16.20
C LYS A 281 -19.88 -7.19 -15.45
N ARG A 282 -19.90 -7.17 -14.12
CA ARG A 282 -20.69 -8.11 -13.33
C ARG A 282 -22.20 -7.94 -13.51
N ARG A 283 -22.73 -6.71 -13.60
CA ARG A 283 -24.16 -6.48 -13.95
C ARG A 283 -24.47 -7.00 -15.35
N ALA A 284 -23.60 -6.75 -16.33
CA ALA A 284 -23.76 -7.23 -17.70
C ALA A 284 -23.66 -8.77 -17.83
N SER A 285 -22.85 -9.44 -17.00
CA SER A 285 -22.78 -10.91 -16.95
C SER A 285 -24.01 -11.55 -16.30
N VAL A 286 -24.53 -10.98 -15.21
CA VAL A 286 -25.73 -11.51 -14.54
C VAL A 286 -26.96 -11.36 -15.43
N ASN A 287 -27.11 -10.22 -16.11
CA ASN A 287 -28.19 -9.99 -17.09
C ASN A 287 -28.02 -10.77 -18.42
N LYS A 288 -27.02 -11.68 -18.50
CA LYS A 288 -26.83 -12.63 -19.62
C LYS A 288 -27.07 -14.09 -19.22
N GLN A 289 -27.55 -14.33 -17.99
CA GLN A 289 -27.89 -15.65 -17.45
C GLN A 289 -29.36 -15.70 -16.96
N LEU A 290 -30.16 -14.76 -17.46
CA LEU A 290 -31.62 -14.63 -17.37
C LEU A 290 -32.17 -14.49 -18.80
#